data_AF-A0A8R1EC42-F1
#
_entry.id   AF-A0A8R1EC42-F1
#
_cell.length_a   1.000
_cell.length_b   1.000
_cell.length_c   1.000
_cell.angle_alpha   90.00
_cell.angle_beta   90.00
_cell.angle_gamma   90.00
#
_symmetry.space_group_name_H-M   'P 1'
#
loop_
_entity.id
_entity.type
_entity.pdbx_description
1 polymer ?
#
loop_
_entity_poly.entity_id
_entity_poly.type
_entity_poly.pdbx_seq_one_letter_code
_entity_poly.pdbx_strand_id
1 'polypeptide(L)'
;MIVSDSHSQNHCLLVHKPILNPLFRLCEWFQRADWRVTITEIKKTSEAEKMFVLLLNQICTKLVEDRTLLHFFFHSDQFVVFTELIPFLYSIGDTGQLARDAVLLILSVSAEDQTIAEYVTERTSFCQVLTTGLSACFSQLPRRILGDGGERLVEDGYRDFLADFHSALLFCNAIAQTAHPDVAENISSYFYTGFLTNVIKTGISAK
;
A
#
# COMPACT_ATOMS: atom_id res chain seq x y z
N MET A 1 11.51 -16.09 49.75
CA MET A 1 10.44 -15.25 49.19
C MET A 1 10.39 -15.55 47.71
N ILE A 2 9.20 -15.92 47.23
CA ILE A 2 8.96 -16.64 45.98
C ILE A 2 9.36 -15.80 44.76
N VAL A 3 10.17 -16.40 43.89
CA VAL A 3 10.36 -15.98 42.50
C VAL A 3 9.07 -16.31 41.76
N SER A 4 8.42 -15.29 41.23
CA SER A 4 7.41 -15.45 40.19
C SER A 4 7.30 -14.14 39.42
N ASP A 5 8.37 -13.81 38.69
CA ASP A 5 8.23 -12.99 37.50
C ASP A 5 7.57 -13.87 36.44
N SER A 6 6.25 -13.79 36.38
CA SER A 6 5.44 -14.29 35.29
C SER A 6 5.81 -13.52 34.02
N HIS A 7 6.88 -13.95 33.35
CA HIS A 7 7.03 -13.73 31.92
C HIS A 7 5.80 -14.34 31.26
N SER A 8 4.87 -13.50 30.82
CA SER A 8 3.85 -13.89 29.85
C SER A 8 4.58 -14.32 28.59
N GLN A 9 4.90 -15.61 28.48
CA GLN A 9 5.28 -16.23 27.22
C GLN A 9 4.06 -16.15 26.31
N ASN A 10 3.94 -15.04 25.59
CA ASN A 10 3.01 -14.88 24.50
C ASN A 10 3.45 -15.85 23.41
N HIS A 11 2.92 -17.08 23.45
CA HIS A 11 3.14 -18.07 22.41
C HIS A 11 2.45 -17.58 21.13
N CYS A 12 3.18 -16.88 20.27
CA CYS A 12 2.66 -16.43 18.98
C CYS A 12 2.58 -17.61 18.02
N LEU A 13 1.37 -17.94 17.54
CA LEU A 13 1.17 -19.06 16.62
C LEU A 13 1.84 -18.86 15.26
N LEU A 14 2.14 -17.60 14.89
CA LEU A 14 2.78 -17.22 13.63
C LEU A 14 4.27 -17.56 13.57
N VAL A 15 4.83 -18.21 14.59
CA VAL A 15 6.21 -18.76 14.54
C VAL A 15 6.23 -20.21 14.04
N HIS A 16 5.08 -20.88 14.01
CA HIS A 16 4.99 -22.31 13.75
C HIS A 16 4.75 -22.61 12.27
N LYS A 17 5.64 -23.41 11.67
CA LYS A 17 5.54 -23.86 10.26
C LYS A 17 4.16 -24.42 9.86
N PRO A 18 3.43 -25.19 10.70
CA PRO A 18 2.09 -25.65 10.36
C PRO A 18 1.07 -24.54 10.12
N ILE A 19 1.29 -23.35 10.68
CA ILE A 19 0.46 -22.15 10.47
C ILE A 19 1.02 -21.32 9.31
N LEU A 20 2.33 -21.10 9.27
CA LEU A 20 2.98 -20.29 8.23
C LEU A 20 2.85 -20.90 6.83
N ASN A 21 3.03 -22.21 6.67
CA ASN A 21 3.01 -22.85 5.35
C ASN A 21 1.64 -22.70 4.63
N PRO A 22 0.49 -22.90 5.27
CA PRO A 22 -0.81 -22.56 4.69
C PRO A 22 -0.93 -21.09 4.29
N LEU A 23 -0.42 -20.16 5.10
CA LEU A 23 -0.47 -18.73 4.81
C LEU A 23 0.36 -18.38 3.56
N PHE A 24 1.57 -18.94 3.41
CA PHE A 24 2.38 -18.72 2.22
C PHE A 24 1.73 -19.32 0.97
N ARG A 25 1.15 -20.52 1.08
CA ARG A 25 0.39 -21.11 -0.04
C ARG A 25 -0.81 -20.25 -0.44
N LEU A 26 -1.48 -19.62 0.52
CA LEU A 26 -2.56 -18.69 0.25
C LEU A 26 -2.05 -17.46 -0.50
N CYS A 27 -0.92 -16.87 -0.06
CA CYS A 27 -0.29 -15.74 -0.74
C CYS A 27 0.09 -16.11 -2.19
N GLU A 28 0.77 -17.24 -2.38
CA GLU A 28 1.11 -17.75 -3.71
C GLU A 28 -0.12 -17.99 -4.60
N TRP A 29 -1.22 -18.46 -4.01
CA TRP A 29 -2.47 -18.67 -4.75
C TRP A 29 -3.06 -17.34 -5.24
N PHE A 30 -3.08 -16.31 -4.39
CA PHE A 30 -3.50 -14.96 -4.79
C PHE A 30 -2.55 -14.31 -5.81
N GLN A 31 -1.25 -14.61 -5.77
CA GLN A 31 -0.30 -14.15 -6.80
C GLN A 31 -0.58 -14.77 -8.18
N ARG A 32 -0.91 -16.06 -8.22
CA ARG A 32 -1.10 -16.83 -9.46
C ARG A 32 -2.48 -16.66 -10.09
N ALA A 33 -3.48 -16.34 -9.28
CA ALA A 33 -4.82 -16.13 -9.79
C ALA A 33 -4.82 -14.92 -10.75
N ASP A 34 -5.27 -15.13 -11.98
CA ASP A 34 -5.24 -14.19 -13.12
C ASP A 34 -6.17 -12.96 -12.94
N TRP A 35 -6.49 -12.60 -11.71
CA TRP A 35 -7.36 -11.47 -11.39
C TRP A 35 -6.66 -10.12 -11.56
N ARG A 36 -5.31 -10.11 -11.64
CA ARG A 36 -4.45 -8.91 -11.69
C ARG A 36 -4.37 -8.23 -13.08
N VAL A 37 -4.87 -8.86 -14.15
CA VAL A 37 -4.60 -8.43 -15.54
C VAL A 37 -5.53 -7.32 -16.08
N THR A 38 -6.57 -6.90 -15.36
CA THR A 38 -7.53 -5.90 -15.89
C THR A 38 -7.56 -4.62 -15.07
N ILE A 39 -6.52 -3.79 -15.19
CA ILE A 39 -6.48 -2.41 -14.64
C ILE A 39 -7.44 -1.47 -15.44
N THR A 40 -8.12 -1.97 -16.46
CA THR A 40 -8.94 -1.17 -17.39
C THR A 40 -10.44 -1.17 -17.15
N GLU A 41 -10.96 -1.92 -16.17
CA GLU A 41 -12.37 -1.85 -15.78
C GLU A 41 -12.49 -1.78 -14.27
N ILE A 42 -13.46 -1.01 -13.76
CA ILE A 42 -13.80 -0.83 -12.35
C ILE A 42 -14.20 -2.19 -11.76
N LYS A 43 -13.21 -3.04 -11.46
CA LYS A 43 -13.43 -4.38 -10.95
C LYS A 43 -13.74 -4.28 -9.46
N LYS A 44 -14.98 -4.59 -9.12
CA LYS A 44 -15.39 -4.73 -7.72
C LYS A 44 -14.59 -5.87 -7.08
N THR A 45 -13.85 -5.55 -6.03
CA THR A 45 -13.09 -6.52 -5.25
C THR A 45 -14.01 -7.61 -4.69
N SER A 46 -13.68 -8.87 -4.96
CA SER A 46 -14.39 -10.05 -4.50
C SER A 46 -14.28 -10.21 -2.99
N GLU A 47 -15.27 -10.84 -2.35
CA GLU A 47 -15.24 -11.09 -0.90
C GLU A 47 -14.00 -11.88 -0.46
N ALA A 48 -13.50 -12.79 -1.30
CA ALA A 48 -12.26 -13.51 -1.03
C ALA A 48 -11.04 -12.57 -0.94
N GLU A 49 -10.92 -11.62 -1.87
CA GLU A 49 -9.86 -10.60 -1.84
C GLU A 49 -10.00 -9.69 -0.61
N LYS A 50 -11.22 -9.30 -0.23
CA LYS A 50 -11.43 -8.50 0.99
C LYS A 50 -10.96 -9.24 2.24
N MET A 51 -11.34 -10.51 2.38
CA MET A 51 -10.93 -11.35 3.51
C MET A 51 -9.42 -11.58 3.52
N PHE A 52 -8.80 -11.71 2.35
CA PHE A 52 -7.36 -11.84 2.23
C PHE A 52 -6.63 -10.56 2.67
N VAL A 53 -7.05 -9.39 2.20
CA VAL A 53 -6.46 -8.11 2.63
C VAL A 53 -6.67 -7.88 4.12
N LEU A 54 -7.83 -8.24 4.68
CA LEU A 54 -8.08 -8.18 6.11
C LEU A 54 -7.10 -9.08 6.90
N LEU A 55 -6.86 -10.30 6.43
CA LEU A 55 -5.88 -11.21 7.02
C LEU A 55 -4.46 -10.61 6.98
N LEU A 56 -4.04 -10.06 5.84
CA LEU A 56 -2.74 -9.39 5.73
C LEU A 56 -2.63 -8.21 6.68
N ASN A 57 -3.67 -7.38 6.81
CA ASN A 57 -3.72 -6.26 7.75
C ASN A 57 -3.58 -6.73 9.22
N GLN A 58 -4.25 -7.82 9.60
CA GLN A 58 -4.12 -8.42 10.94
C GLN A 58 -2.70 -8.95 11.19
N ILE A 59 -2.07 -9.56 10.17
CA ILE A 59 -0.67 -9.99 10.26
C ILE A 59 0.23 -8.76 10.43
N CYS A 60 0.08 -7.70 9.62
CA CYS A 60 0.84 -6.45 9.76
C CYS A 60 0.72 -5.85 11.17
N THR A 61 -0.49 -5.82 11.73
CA THR A 61 -0.72 -5.37 13.12
C THR A 61 0.12 -6.19 14.10
N LYS A 62 0.13 -7.52 13.96
CA LYS A 62 0.96 -8.39 14.81
C LYS A 62 2.47 -8.20 14.60
N LEU A 63 2.91 -7.91 13.38
CA LEU A 63 4.32 -7.62 13.09
C LEU A 63 4.80 -6.30 13.72
N VAL A 64 3.91 -5.30 13.83
CA VAL A 64 4.20 -4.04 14.55
C VAL A 64 4.27 -4.29 16.06
N GLU A 65 3.36 -5.10 16.61
CA GLU A 65 3.35 -5.45 18.04
C GLU A 65 4.58 -6.29 18.44
N ASP A 66 5.00 -7.21 17.58
CA ASP A 66 6.16 -8.08 17.81
C ASP A 66 7.02 -8.17 16.55
N ARG A 67 8.03 -7.30 16.48
CA ARG A 67 8.98 -7.23 15.36
C ARG A 67 9.82 -8.49 15.20
N THR A 68 9.93 -9.32 16.25
CA THR A 68 10.64 -10.61 16.11
C THR A 68 9.93 -11.52 15.11
N LEU A 69 8.65 -11.28 14.78
CA LEU A 69 7.92 -12.08 13.81
C LEU A 69 8.30 -11.78 12.36
N LEU A 70 8.95 -10.64 12.06
CA LEU A 70 9.28 -10.22 10.70
C LEU A 70 10.08 -11.29 9.95
N HIS A 71 11.09 -11.89 10.60
CA HIS A 71 11.96 -12.88 9.97
C HIS A 71 11.21 -14.13 9.48
N PHE A 72 10.03 -14.44 10.02
CA PHE A 72 9.23 -15.56 9.53
C PHE A 72 8.53 -15.26 8.21
N PHE A 73 8.24 -13.99 7.93
CA PHE A 73 7.50 -13.55 6.72
C PHE A 73 8.41 -13.05 5.60
N PHE A 74 9.72 -12.99 5.84
CA PHE A 74 10.73 -12.92 4.79
C PHE A 74 11.03 -14.33 4.27
N HIS A 75 10.71 -14.58 3.00
CA HIS A 75 10.97 -15.85 2.34
C HIS A 75 11.66 -15.62 1.00
N SER A 76 12.84 -16.21 0.79
CA SER A 76 13.63 -16.03 -0.44
C SER A 76 13.87 -14.55 -0.80
N ASP A 77 14.29 -13.75 0.20
CA ASP A 77 14.47 -12.30 0.13
C ASP A 77 13.19 -11.49 -0.19
N GLN A 78 12.03 -12.13 -0.17
CA GLN A 78 10.73 -11.50 -0.38
C GLN A 78 10.00 -11.31 0.95
N PHE A 79 9.65 -10.07 1.29
CA PHE A 79 8.69 -9.80 2.35
C PHE A 79 7.26 -10.03 1.81
N VAL A 80 6.77 -11.26 1.97
CA VAL A 80 5.56 -11.75 1.31
C VAL A 80 4.35 -10.87 1.63
N VAL A 81 4.15 -10.54 2.90
CA VAL A 81 2.97 -9.78 3.36
C VAL A 81 2.93 -8.39 2.71
N PHE A 82 4.07 -7.69 2.66
CA PHE A 82 4.14 -6.37 2.05
C PHE A 82 3.86 -6.43 0.54
N THR A 83 4.47 -7.39 -0.17
CA THR A 83 4.27 -7.52 -1.62
C THR A 83 2.84 -7.85 -2.01
N GLU A 84 2.16 -8.66 -1.20
CA GLU A 84 0.76 -9.01 -1.47
C GLU A 84 -0.22 -7.85 -1.31
N LEU A 85 0.13 -6.81 -0.56
CA LEU A 85 -0.72 -5.62 -0.39
C LEU A 85 -0.66 -4.66 -1.57
N ILE A 86 0.44 -4.62 -2.31
CA ILE A 86 0.69 -3.64 -3.39
C ILE A 86 -0.43 -3.56 -4.44
N PRO A 87 -0.98 -4.68 -4.96
CA PRO A 87 -2.04 -4.61 -5.98
C PRO A 87 -3.37 -4.08 -5.44
N PHE A 88 -3.57 -4.09 -4.11
CA PHE A 88 -4.83 -3.66 -3.49
C PHE A 88 -4.84 -2.18 -3.10
N LEU A 89 -3.72 -1.46 -3.22
CA LEU A 89 -3.58 -0.06 -2.76
C LEU A 89 -4.63 0.91 -3.35
N TYR A 90 -5.05 0.66 -4.59
CA TYR A 90 -6.06 1.43 -5.30
C TYR A 90 -7.38 0.67 -5.51
N SER A 91 -7.61 -0.41 -4.75
CA SER A 91 -8.90 -1.09 -4.72
C SER A 91 -10.00 -0.18 -4.15
N ILE A 92 -11.22 -0.35 -4.64
CA ILE A 92 -12.36 0.51 -4.28
C ILE A 92 -12.88 0.13 -2.89
N GLY A 93 -13.31 1.14 -2.13
CA GLY A 93 -13.93 0.98 -0.82
C GLY A 93 -12.94 0.50 0.25
N ASP A 94 -13.46 -0.21 1.24
CA ASP A 94 -12.74 -0.57 2.46
C ASP A 94 -11.51 -1.45 2.19
N THR A 95 -11.48 -2.21 1.09
CA THR A 95 -10.34 -3.07 0.77
C THR A 95 -9.09 -2.28 0.45
N GLY A 96 -9.21 -1.21 -0.34
CA GLY A 96 -8.06 -0.33 -0.60
C GLY A 96 -7.62 0.38 0.67
N GLN A 97 -8.56 0.78 1.52
CA GLN A 97 -8.22 1.42 2.80
C GLN A 97 -7.44 0.47 3.72
N LEU A 98 -7.94 -0.76 3.92
CA LEU A 98 -7.25 -1.77 4.73
C LEU A 98 -5.86 -2.10 4.20
N ALA A 99 -5.69 -2.12 2.87
CA ALA A 99 -4.39 -2.35 2.25
C ALA A 99 -3.41 -1.20 2.52
N ARG A 100 -3.87 0.05 2.38
CA ARG A 100 -3.08 1.25 2.69
C ARG A 100 -2.70 1.31 4.17
N ASP A 101 -3.64 1.02 5.07
CA ASP A 101 -3.39 0.99 6.52
C ASP A 101 -2.36 -0.09 6.87
N ALA A 102 -2.48 -1.29 6.29
CA ALA A 102 -1.53 -2.38 6.48
C ALA A 102 -0.12 -2.01 5.98
N VAL A 103 -0.03 -1.33 4.83
CA VAL A 103 1.24 -0.83 4.31
C VAL A 103 1.84 0.24 5.23
N LEU A 104 1.05 1.19 5.75
CA LEU A 104 1.55 2.19 6.69
C LEU A 104 2.06 1.57 7.99
N LEU A 105 1.41 0.50 8.48
CA LEU A 105 1.93 -0.27 9.61
C LEU A 105 3.33 -0.81 9.33
N ILE A 106 3.56 -1.43 8.17
CA ILE A 106 4.89 -1.96 7.82
C ILE A 106 5.92 -0.85 7.60
N LEU A 107 5.52 0.25 6.97
CA LEU A 107 6.42 1.39 6.76
C LEU A 107 6.80 2.07 8.08
N SER A 108 5.92 2.05 9.09
CA SER A 108 6.28 2.51 10.44
C SER A 108 7.39 1.65 11.07
N VAL A 109 7.45 0.36 10.73
CA VAL A 109 8.53 -0.54 11.15
C VAL A 109 9.81 -0.26 10.39
N SER A 110 9.73 0.06 9.09
CA SER A 110 10.90 0.36 8.27
C SER A 110 11.67 1.59 8.75
N ALA A 111 11.02 2.53 9.45
CA ALA A 111 11.68 3.68 10.07
C ALA A 111 12.88 3.32 10.96
N GLU A 112 12.90 2.10 11.52
CA GLU A 112 13.97 1.58 12.37
C GLU A 112 14.61 0.30 11.80
N ASP A 113 14.23 -0.13 10.59
CA ASP A 113 14.71 -1.36 9.96
C ASP A 113 15.13 -1.13 8.49
N GLN A 114 16.45 -1.01 8.30
CA GLN A 114 17.06 -0.80 6.99
C GLN A 114 16.73 -1.92 6.00
N THR A 115 16.59 -3.16 6.47
CA THR A 115 16.31 -4.31 5.59
C THR A 115 14.94 -4.17 4.94
N ILE A 116 13.94 -3.69 5.70
CA ILE A 116 12.61 -3.41 5.16
C ILE A 116 12.67 -2.21 4.22
N ALA A 117 13.41 -1.16 4.59
CA ALA A 117 13.57 0.02 3.74
C ALA A 117 14.14 -0.34 2.36
N GLU A 118 15.28 -1.05 2.34
CA GLU A 118 15.94 -1.55 1.12
C GLU A 118 15.04 -2.47 0.31
N TYR A 119 14.32 -3.38 0.99
CA TYR A 119 13.36 -4.24 0.32
C TYR A 119 12.28 -3.43 -0.41
N VAL A 120 11.67 -2.46 0.27
CA VAL A 120 10.64 -1.60 -0.31
C VAL A 120 11.18 -0.81 -1.51
N THR A 121 12.37 -0.21 -1.38
CA THR A 121 12.94 0.68 -2.41
C THR A 121 13.54 -0.05 -3.60
N GLU A 122 14.18 -1.20 -3.39
CA GLU A 122 14.99 -1.88 -4.41
C GLU A 122 14.35 -3.15 -4.97
N ARG A 123 13.49 -3.81 -4.19
CA ARG A 123 12.97 -5.15 -4.52
C ARG A 123 11.49 -5.15 -4.87
N THR A 124 10.80 -4.02 -4.77
CA THR A 124 9.38 -3.91 -5.09
C THR A 124 9.08 -2.80 -6.09
N SER A 125 7.95 -2.93 -6.79
CA SER A 125 7.40 -1.88 -7.65
C SER A 125 6.55 -0.85 -6.88
N PHE A 126 6.64 -0.83 -5.54
CA PHE A 126 5.75 -0.05 -4.68
C PHE A 126 5.72 1.44 -5.05
N CYS A 127 6.88 2.11 -5.12
CA CYS A 127 6.98 3.53 -5.45
C CYS A 127 6.41 3.85 -6.85
N GLN A 128 6.62 2.94 -7.81
CA GLN A 128 6.05 3.07 -9.16
C GLN A 128 4.53 2.94 -9.16
N VAL A 129 3.97 1.97 -8.41
CA VAL A 129 2.52 1.77 -8.28
C VAL A 129 1.86 2.97 -7.62
N LEU A 130 2.45 3.53 -6.56
CA LEU A 130 1.97 4.75 -5.91
C LEU A 130 1.86 5.91 -6.92
N THR A 131 2.94 6.16 -7.64
CA THR A 131 3.02 7.30 -8.58
C THR A 131 2.08 7.13 -9.76
N THR A 132 1.98 5.91 -10.29
CA THR A 132 1.09 5.59 -11.40
C THR A 132 -0.37 5.72 -10.98
N GLY A 133 -0.74 5.19 -9.82
CA GLY A 133 -2.11 5.29 -9.33
C GLY A 133 -2.52 6.73 -8.98
N LEU A 134 -1.62 7.52 -8.38
CA LEU A 134 -1.87 8.94 -8.16
C LEU A 134 -2.08 9.70 -9.48
N SER A 135 -1.25 9.41 -10.48
CA SER A 135 -1.38 9.98 -11.82
C SER A 135 -2.72 9.62 -12.46
N ALA A 136 -3.19 8.38 -12.25
CA ALA A 136 -4.50 7.93 -12.71
C ALA A 136 -5.66 8.61 -11.97
N CYS A 137 -5.55 8.86 -10.66
CA CYS A 137 -6.55 9.63 -9.92
C CYS A 137 -6.60 11.09 -10.40
N PHE A 138 -5.43 11.69 -10.65
CA PHE A 138 -5.34 13.06 -11.15
C PHE A 138 -5.94 13.21 -12.56
N SER A 139 -5.68 12.26 -13.46
CA SER A 139 -6.17 12.32 -14.84
C SER A 139 -7.69 12.16 -14.96
N GLN A 140 -8.33 11.57 -13.95
CA GLN A 140 -9.79 11.46 -13.85
C GLN A 140 -10.46 12.76 -13.37
N LEU A 141 -9.71 13.71 -12.82
CA LEU A 141 -10.28 14.98 -12.38
C LEU A 141 -10.83 15.78 -13.58
N PRO A 142 -12.00 16.45 -13.43
CA PRO A 142 -12.52 17.31 -14.47
C PRO A 142 -11.51 18.39 -14.88
N ARG A 143 -11.31 18.56 -16.20
CA ARG A 143 -10.38 19.56 -16.78
C ARG A 143 -10.59 20.99 -16.28
N ARG A 144 -11.81 21.30 -15.81
CA ARG A 144 -12.16 22.60 -15.21
C ARG A 144 -11.41 22.85 -13.90
N ILE A 145 -11.23 21.83 -13.06
CA ILE A 145 -10.41 21.92 -11.83
C ILE A 145 -8.93 22.15 -12.17
N LEU A 146 -8.53 21.77 -13.38
CA LEU A 146 -7.19 21.99 -13.92
C LEU A 146 -7.03 23.38 -14.59
N GLY A 147 -8.02 24.28 -14.47
CA GLY A 147 -7.89 25.70 -14.86
C GLY A 147 -8.48 26.10 -16.22
N ASP A 148 -9.44 25.34 -16.76
CA ASP A 148 -10.19 25.73 -17.97
C ASP A 148 -11.52 26.40 -17.59
N GLY A 149 -11.51 27.74 -17.49
CA GLY A 149 -12.59 28.56 -16.93
C GLY A 149 -13.88 28.58 -17.76
N GLY A 150 -14.87 27.78 -17.35
CA GLY A 150 -16.24 27.80 -17.86
C GLY A 150 -17.26 27.28 -16.81
N GLU A 151 -18.56 27.53 -17.05
CA GLU A 151 -19.71 27.50 -16.11
C GLU A 151 -19.75 26.41 -15.01
N ARG A 152 -20.46 26.74 -13.93
CA ARG A 152 -20.61 26.05 -12.63
C ARG A 152 -20.59 24.51 -12.70
N LEU A 153 -19.71 23.89 -11.91
CA LEU A 153 -19.59 22.44 -11.76
C LEU A 153 -20.87 21.87 -11.12
N VAL A 154 -21.45 20.80 -11.70
CA VAL A 154 -22.55 20.03 -11.08
C VAL A 154 -21.95 19.07 -10.07
N GLU A 155 -22.17 19.31 -8.77
CA GLU A 155 -21.45 18.70 -7.63
C GLU A 155 -21.38 17.17 -7.63
N ASP A 156 -22.44 16.47 -8.06
CA ASP A 156 -22.51 15.01 -7.92
C ASP A 156 -21.61 14.23 -8.89
N GLY A 157 -21.16 14.83 -10.00
CA GLY A 157 -20.44 14.11 -11.05
C GLY A 157 -18.93 13.91 -10.82
N TYR A 158 -18.33 14.61 -9.85
CA TYR A 158 -16.87 14.61 -9.65
C TYR A 158 -16.43 14.39 -8.20
N ARG A 159 -17.38 14.24 -7.28
CA ARG A 159 -17.12 14.03 -5.85
C ARG A 159 -16.25 12.80 -5.61
N ASP A 160 -16.56 11.70 -6.29
CA ASP A 160 -15.83 10.43 -6.08
C ASP A 160 -14.40 10.52 -6.65
N PHE A 161 -14.20 11.11 -7.84
CA PHE A 161 -12.86 11.33 -8.39
C PHE A 161 -12.01 12.25 -7.50
N LEU A 162 -12.62 13.29 -6.93
CA LEU A 162 -11.93 14.18 -5.99
C LEU A 162 -11.57 13.45 -4.69
N ALA A 163 -12.47 12.60 -4.18
CA ALA A 163 -12.22 11.80 -2.99
C ALA A 163 -11.07 10.80 -3.22
N ASP A 164 -11.03 10.14 -4.39
CA ASP A 164 -9.96 9.22 -4.77
C ASP A 164 -8.61 9.91 -4.88
N PHE A 165 -8.55 11.07 -5.57
CA PHE A 165 -7.33 11.85 -5.67
C PHE A 165 -6.85 12.37 -4.30
N HIS A 166 -7.76 12.88 -3.48
CA HIS A 166 -7.44 13.33 -2.12
C HIS A 166 -6.93 12.18 -1.25
N SER A 167 -7.56 11.01 -1.31
CA SER A 167 -7.13 9.81 -0.60
C SER A 167 -5.73 9.35 -1.03
N ALA A 168 -5.45 9.35 -2.34
CA ALA A 168 -4.13 9.02 -2.87
C ALA A 168 -3.04 9.99 -2.37
N LEU A 169 -3.33 11.30 -2.35
CA LEU A 169 -2.41 12.31 -1.80
C LEU A 169 -2.16 12.14 -0.30
N LEU A 170 -3.23 11.93 0.49
CA LEU A 170 -3.09 11.69 1.93
C LEU A 170 -2.24 10.46 2.21
N PHE A 171 -2.41 9.39 1.42
CA PHE A 171 -1.61 8.19 1.54
C PHE A 171 -0.14 8.44 1.22
N CYS A 172 0.18 9.10 0.09
CA CYS A 172 1.55 9.48 -0.23
C CYS A 172 2.20 10.34 0.86
N ASN A 173 1.45 11.30 1.42
CA ASN A 173 1.95 12.15 2.51
C ASN A 173 2.17 11.36 3.81
N ALA A 174 1.26 10.46 4.18
CA ALA A 174 1.42 9.61 5.36
C ALA A 174 2.68 8.74 5.26
N ILE A 175 2.97 8.22 4.06
CA ILE A 175 4.20 7.45 3.83
C ILE A 175 5.44 8.33 4.04
N ALA A 176 5.48 9.52 3.44
CA ALA A 176 6.61 10.43 3.59
C ALA A 176 6.89 10.84 5.05
N GLN A 177 5.87 10.80 5.91
CA GLN A 177 5.98 11.12 7.33
C GLN A 177 6.33 9.92 8.22
N THR A 178 6.03 8.69 7.78
CA THR A 178 6.06 7.49 8.63
C THR A 178 7.17 6.51 8.27
N ALA A 179 7.60 6.48 7.00
CA ALA A 179 8.56 5.50 6.50
C ALA A 179 10.02 5.88 6.79
N HIS A 180 10.92 4.92 6.60
CA HIS A 180 12.36 5.17 6.53
C HIS A 180 12.70 6.34 5.58
N PRO A 181 13.69 7.20 5.91
CA PRO A 181 14.11 8.31 5.04
C PRO A 181 14.37 7.91 3.59
N ASP A 182 15.02 6.75 3.35
CA ASP A 182 15.29 6.25 2.00
C ASP A 182 13.99 5.95 1.21
N VAL A 183 12.97 5.42 1.88
CA VAL A 183 11.66 5.17 1.26
C VAL A 183 10.97 6.50 0.95
N ALA A 184 11.01 7.46 1.87
CA ALA A 184 10.43 8.79 1.69
C ALA A 184 11.12 9.56 0.56
N GLU A 185 12.44 9.50 0.46
CA GLU A 185 13.22 10.10 -0.62
C GLU A 185 12.90 9.45 -1.96
N ASN A 186 12.83 8.12 -2.01
CA ASN A 186 12.52 7.39 -3.23
C ASN A 186 11.12 7.75 -3.75
N ILE A 187 10.11 7.76 -2.87
CA ILE A 187 8.75 8.18 -3.24
C ILE A 187 8.73 9.63 -3.71
N SER A 188 9.45 10.51 -3.03
CA SER A 188 9.57 11.92 -3.43
C SER A 188 10.14 12.01 -4.85
N SER A 189 11.23 11.30 -5.14
CA SER A 189 11.86 11.25 -6.47
C SER A 189 10.88 10.78 -7.55
N TYR A 190 10.16 9.68 -7.31
CA TYR A 190 9.12 9.19 -8.22
C TYR A 190 7.97 10.18 -8.38
N PHE A 191 7.56 10.87 -7.32
CA PHE A 191 6.52 11.90 -7.38
C PHE A 191 6.97 13.09 -8.23
N TYR A 192 8.19 13.57 -8.04
CA TYR A 192 8.75 14.69 -8.82
C TYR A 192 8.93 14.34 -10.30
N THR A 193 9.55 13.20 -10.58
CA THR A 193 9.88 12.79 -11.96
C THR A 193 8.66 12.23 -12.68
N GLY A 194 7.96 11.28 -12.05
CA GLY A 194 6.85 10.54 -12.62
C GLY A 194 5.51 11.27 -12.64
N PHE A 195 5.23 12.13 -11.66
CA PHE A 195 3.94 12.84 -11.59
C PHE A 195 4.08 14.34 -11.92
N LEU A 196 4.85 15.10 -11.15
CA LEU A 196 4.91 16.56 -11.32
C LEU A 196 5.50 16.96 -12.69
N THR A 197 6.61 16.33 -13.09
CA THR A 197 7.26 16.67 -14.36
C THR A 197 6.54 16.06 -15.56
N ASN A 198 6.13 14.80 -15.46
CA ASN A 198 5.59 14.07 -16.62
C ASN A 198 4.08 14.21 -16.82
N VAL A 199 3.32 14.56 -15.78
CA VAL A 199 1.85 14.66 -15.85
C VAL A 199 1.40 16.11 -15.68
N ILE A 200 1.85 16.79 -14.63
CA ILE A 200 1.40 18.16 -14.36
C ILE A 200 2.04 19.14 -15.34
N LYS A 201 3.38 19.15 -15.44
CA LYS A 201 4.08 20.12 -16.31
C LYS A 201 3.69 19.93 -17.78
N THR A 202 3.55 18.71 -18.27
CA THR A 202 3.11 18.42 -19.64
C THR A 202 1.63 18.75 -19.85
N GLY A 203 0.75 18.41 -18.90
CA GLY A 203 -0.67 18.73 -18.96
C GLY A 203 -0.97 20.23 -18.94
N ILE A 204 -0.13 21.01 -18.25
CA ILE A 204 -0.23 22.49 -18.18
C ILE A 204 0.51 23.16 -19.34
N SER A 205 1.67 22.64 -19.78
CA SER A 205 2.49 23.23 -20.88
C SER A 205 2.08 22.79 -22.28
N ALA A 206 1.17 21.82 -22.43
CA ALA A 206 0.55 21.50 -23.72
C ALA A 206 -0.55 22.51 -24.13
N LYS A 207 -0.56 23.69 -23.48
CA LYS A 207 -1.30 24.89 -23.86
C LYS A 207 -0.37 25.88 -24.56
#